data_AF-M0KXX2-F1
#
_entry.id   AF-M0KXX2-F1
#
_cell.length_a   1.000
_cell.length_b   1.000
_cell.length_c   1.000
_cell.angle_alpha   90.00
_cell.angle_beta   90.00
_cell.angle_gamma   90.00
#
_symmetry.space_group_name_H-M   'P 1'
#
loop_
_entity.id
_entity.type
_entity.pdbx_description
1 polymer ?
#
loop_
_entity_poly.entity_id
_entity_poly.type
_entity_poly.pdbx_seq_one_letter_code
_entity_poly.pdbx_strand_id
1 'polypeptide(L)'
;MEYATAFELAYRQNAEMLANRDMTTDGQSDSYLTQFDISVQDFWVASGPANSAVVRLQYVGSGTIHPGTNFDYITQYVTYYISSTRVVRARTTRNDFDGADALDPDPWENGNPVACFEGEGRTPSKLL
;
A
#
# COMPACT_ATOMS: atom_id res chain seq x y z
N MET A 1 4.31 -1.55 -12.37
CA MET A 1 5.13 -1.69 -11.14
C MET A 1 5.48 -0.33 -10.55
N GLU A 2 5.99 0.62 -11.33
CA GLU A 2 6.36 1.97 -10.85
C GLU A 2 5.24 2.67 -10.07
N TYR A 3 4.02 2.71 -10.63
CA TYR A 3 2.85 3.28 -9.96
C TYR A 3 2.59 2.65 -8.58
N ALA A 4 2.57 1.31 -8.49
CA ALA A 4 2.31 0.61 -7.23
C ALA A 4 3.38 0.91 -6.18
N THR A 5 4.65 0.97 -6.60
CA THR A 5 5.77 1.30 -5.72
C THR A 5 5.62 2.71 -5.17
N ALA A 6 5.48 3.71 -6.05
CA ALA A 6 5.33 5.10 -5.64
C ALA A 6 4.10 5.30 -4.74
N PHE A 7 2.97 4.66 -5.08
CA PHE A 7 1.77 4.71 -4.28
C PHE A 7 1.96 4.08 -2.90
N GLU A 8 2.53 2.88 -2.80
CA GLU A 8 2.69 2.20 -1.50
C GLU A 8 3.61 2.98 -0.57
N LEU A 9 4.73 3.50 -1.10
CA LEU A 9 5.66 4.33 -0.32
C LEU A 9 4.95 5.54 0.28
N ALA A 10 4.21 6.31 -0.54
CA ALA A 10 3.48 7.48 -0.07
C ALA A 10 2.31 7.12 0.86
N TYR A 11 1.53 6.09 0.52
CA TYR A 11 0.37 5.64 1.29
C TYR A 11 0.78 5.24 2.70
N ARG A 12 1.80 4.39 2.83
CA ARG A 12 2.26 3.90 4.12
C ARG A 12 2.99 4.96 4.92
N GLN A 13 3.80 5.81 4.27
CA GLN A 13 4.45 6.91 4.98
C GLN A 13 3.43 7.85 5.61
N ASN A 14 2.41 8.25 4.85
CA ASN A 14 1.34 9.10 5.37
C ASN A 14 0.54 8.40 6.48
N ALA A 15 0.19 7.12 6.31
CA ALA A 15 -0.56 6.37 7.30
C ALA A 15 0.18 6.26 8.64
N GLU A 16 1.48 5.95 8.62
CA GLU A 16 2.29 5.83 9.84
C GLU A 16 2.48 7.19 10.53
N MET A 17 2.77 8.23 9.76
CA MET A 17 2.89 9.59 10.29
C MET A 17 1.56 10.14 10.82
N LEU A 18 0.41 9.62 10.40
CA LEU A 18 -0.91 9.98 10.93
C LEU A 18 -1.27 9.19 12.19
N ALA A 19 -0.96 7.90 12.22
CA ALA A 19 -1.28 7.03 13.35
C ALA A 19 -0.44 7.33 14.60
N ASN A 20 0.77 7.86 14.44
CA ASN A 20 1.75 8.02 15.52
C ASN A 20 2.00 9.50 15.88
N ARG A 21 0.93 10.29 15.98
CA ARG A 21 1.00 11.75 16.23
C ARG A 21 0.87 12.17 17.70
N ASP A 22 0.43 11.26 18.57
CA ASP A 22 0.05 11.64 19.93
C ASP A 22 1.05 11.15 20.96
N MET A 23 1.97 12.04 21.35
CA MET A 23 2.58 12.03 22.67
C MET A 23 2.41 13.38 23.35
N THR A 24 2.32 13.36 24.67
CA THR A 24 2.45 14.55 25.49
C THR A 24 3.79 14.49 26.20
N THR A 25 4.75 15.25 25.71
CA THR A 25 6.02 15.48 26.40
C THR A 25 5.93 16.84 27.07
N ASP A 26 6.05 16.89 28.39
CA ASP A 26 6.03 18.14 29.18
C ASP A 26 4.80 19.05 28.92
N GLY A 27 3.64 18.45 28.62
CA GLY A 27 2.39 19.18 28.39
C GLY A 27 2.27 19.84 27.01
N GLN A 28 3.22 19.61 26.10
CA GLN A 28 3.11 19.97 24.68
C GLN A 28 2.76 18.74 23.84
N SER A 29 1.89 18.94 22.84
CA SER A 29 1.62 17.91 21.83
C SER A 29 2.87 17.72 20.97
N ASP A 30 3.45 16.53 21.02
CA ASP A 30 4.58 16.12 20.18
C ASP A 30 4.24 14.82 19.43
N SER A 31 4.88 14.61 18.28
CA SER A 31 4.67 13.38 17.49
C SER A 31 5.51 12.23 18.06
N TYR A 32 4.88 11.08 18.29
CA TYR A 32 5.60 9.87 18.71
C TYR A 32 6.63 9.47 17.67
N LEU A 33 6.24 9.47 16.40
CA LEU A 33 7.08 9.13 15.25
C LEU A 33 7.58 10.42 14.59
N THR A 34 8.89 10.63 14.59
CA THR A 34 9.53 11.83 14.01
C THR A 34 10.04 11.60 12.60
N GLN A 35 10.35 10.35 12.25
CA GLN A 35 10.79 9.95 10.92
C GLN A 35 10.25 8.56 10.60
N PHE A 36 9.89 8.35 9.34
CA PHE A 36 9.52 7.04 8.82
C PHE A 36 9.92 6.91 7.36
N ASP A 37 10.68 5.86 7.08
CA ASP A 37 11.20 5.51 5.76
C ASP A 37 10.71 4.13 5.37
N ILE A 38 10.55 3.91 4.06
CA ILE A 38 10.13 2.63 3.50
C ILE A 38 11.00 2.32 2.29
N SER A 39 11.37 1.06 2.17
CA SER A 39 12.09 0.53 1.02
C SER A 39 11.42 -0.74 0.50
N VAL A 40 11.14 -0.78 -0.80
CA VAL A 40 10.73 -2.00 -1.50
C VAL A 40 11.97 -2.87 -1.68
N GLN A 41 11.92 -4.09 -1.14
CA GLN A 41 13.01 -5.06 -1.19
C GLN A 41 12.91 -5.98 -2.41
N ASP A 42 11.68 -6.33 -2.79
CA ASP A 42 11.41 -7.19 -3.93
C ASP A 42 10.05 -6.85 -4.56
N PHE A 43 9.89 -7.19 -5.83
CA PHE A 43 8.64 -7.06 -6.53
C PHE A 43 8.41 -8.22 -7.49
N TRP A 44 7.13 -8.54 -7.67
CA TRP A 44 6.70 -9.53 -8.64
C TRP A 44 5.57 -8.95 -9.49
N VAL A 45 5.57 -9.26 -10.79
CA VAL A 45 4.57 -8.78 -11.73
C VAL A 45 4.06 -9.95 -12.55
N ALA A 46 2.74 -10.04 -12.68
CA ALA A 46 2.07 -10.96 -13.58
C ALA A 46 0.93 -10.28 -14.34
N SER A 47 0.55 -10.89 -15.46
CA SER A 47 -0.67 -10.51 -16.18
C SER A 47 -1.90 -10.90 -15.37
N GLY A 48 -2.80 -9.94 -15.19
CA GLY A 48 -4.14 -10.20 -14.66
C GLY A 48 -5.18 -10.30 -15.79
N PRO A 49 -6.45 -10.60 -15.45
CA PRO A 49 -7.54 -10.65 -16.42
C PRO A 49 -7.79 -9.29 -17.10
N ALA A 50 -8.32 -9.31 -18.32
CA ALA A 50 -8.79 -8.12 -19.05
C ALA A 50 -7.78 -6.95 -19.12
N ASN A 51 -6.57 -7.22 -19.63
CA ASN A 51 -5.49 -6.24 -19.78
C ASN A 51 -5.07 -5.54 -18.49
N SER A 52 -5.07 -6.28 -17.38
CA SER A 52 -4.58 -5.77 -16.10
C SER A 52 -3.21 -6.35 -15.76
N ALA A 53 -2.58 -5.71 -14.79
CA ALA A 53 -1.38 -6.20 -14.15
C ALA A 53 -1.66 -6.48 -12.68
N VAL A 54 -1.11 -7.58 -12.19
CA VAL A 54 -0.97 -7.84 -10.76
C VAL A 54 0.45 -7.48 -10.38
N VAL A 55 0.62 -6.64 -9.37
CA VAL A 55 1.92 -6.24 -8.85
C VAL A 55 1.97 -6.58 -7.37
N ARG A 56 2.95 -7.36 -6.96
CA ARG A 56 3.25 -7.62 -5.56
C ARG A 56 4.51 -6.88 -5.17
N LEU A 57 4.49 -6.30 -3.98
CA LEU A 57 5.63 -5.63 -3.38
C LEU A 57 5.92 -6.27 -2.03
N GLN A 58 7.19 -6.61 -1.82
CA GLN A 58 7.76 -6.83 -0.50
C GLN A 58 8.46 -5.55 -0.07
N TYR A 59 8.13 -5.04 1.12
CA TYR A 59 8.79 -3.85 1.64
C TYR A 59 9.12 -3.97 3.13
N VAL A 60 10.09 -3.17 3.55
CA VAL A 60 10.49 -2.99 4.93
C VAL A 60 10.39 -1.51 5.24
N GLY A 61 9.88 -1.18 6.42
CA GLY A 61 9.90 0.18 6.95
C GLY A 61 10.92 0.31 8.07
N SER A 62 11.35 1.53 8.34
CA SER A 62 12.12 1.89 9.52
C SER A 62 11.66 3.26 9.99
N GLY A 63 11.84 3.55 11.28
CA GLY A 63 11.48 4.86 11.79
C GLY A 63 12.26 5.25 13.03
N THR A 64 12.04 6.49 13.42
CA THR A 64 12.60 7.08 14.64
C THR A 64 11.45 7.62 15.47
N ILE A 65 11.38 7.18 16.72
CA ILE A 65 10.40 7.66 17.71
C ILE A 65 11.07 8.63 18.69
N HIS A 66 10.31 9.56 19.24
CA HIS A 66 10.81 10.44 20.29
C HIS A 66 11.01 9.68 21.62
N PRO A 67 12.12 9.91 22.36
CA PRO A 67 13.27 10.75 22.03
C PRO A 67 14.39 9.96 21.34
N GLY A 68 14.38 9.88 20.01
CA GLY A 68 15.48 9.39 19.17
C GLY A 68 15.69 7.87 19.09
N THR A 69 14.73 7.05 19.52
CA THR A 69 14.87 5.58 19.39
C THR A 69 14.55 5.13 17.97
N ASN A 70 15.45 4.38 17.34
CA ASN A 70 15.21 3.80 16.02
C ASN A 70 14.57 2.41 16.14
N PHE A 71 13.75 2.06 15.16
CA PHE A 71 13.14 0.74 15.07
C PHE A 71 12.95 0.32 13.61
N ASP A 72 12.96 -1.00 13.40
CA ASP A 72 12.67 -1.62 12.12
C ASP A 72 11.27 -2.24 12.14
N TYR A 73 10.54 -2.08 11.05
CA TYR A 73 9.29 -2.78 10.82
C TYR A 73 9.55 -4.20 10.31
N ILE A 74 8.67 -5.12 10.70
CA ILE A 74 8.62 -6.46 10.11
C ILE A 74 8.32 -6.34 8.62
N THR A 75 8.98 -7.17 7.80
CA THR A 75 8.69 -7.31 6.37
C THR A 75 7.19 -7.39 6.10
N GLN A 76 6.72 -6.59 5.16
CA GLN A 76 5.33 -6.54 4.74
C GLN A 76 5.21 -6.93 3.27
N TYR A 77 4.08 -7.54 2.92
CA TYR A 77 3.72 -7.77 1.52
C TYR A 77 2.38 -7.11 1.20
N VAL A 78 2.29 -6.61 -0.03
CA VAL A 78 1.06 -6.02 -0.57
C VAL A 78 0.88 -6.43 -2.02
N THR A 79 -0.35 -6.76 -2.38
CA THR A 79 -0.74 -7.11 -3.74
C THR A 79 -1.65 -6.02 -4.30
N TYR A 80 -1.30 -5.56 -5.48
CA TYR A 80 -2.08 -4.64 -6.29
C TYR A 80 -2.65 -5.37 -7.50
N TYR A 81 -3.87 -5.04 -7.84
CA TYR A 81 -4.37 -5.17 -9.19
C TYR A 81 -4.48 -3.78 -9.80
N ILE A 82 -4.03 -3.64 -11.05
CA ILE A 82 -4.04 -2.39 -11.81
C ILE A 82 -4.65 -2.65 -13.19
N SER A 83 -5.78 -2.02 -13.51
CA SER A 83 -6.28 -1.88 -14.88
C SER A 83 -6.36 -0.40 -15.28
N SER A 84 -6.70 -0.16 -16.55
CA SER A 84 -7.00 1.17 -17.08
C SER A 84 -8.16 1.89 -16.39
N THR A 85 -8.98 1.18 -15.60
CA THR A 85 -10.19 1.73 -14.99
C THR A 85 -10.16 1.73 -13.47
N ARG A 86 -9.34 0.87 -12.82
CA ARG A 86 -9.28 0.78 -11.37
C ARG A 86 -7.96 0.23 -10.86
N VAL A 87 -7.60 0.65 -9.66
CA VAL A 87 -6.53 0.06 -8.84
C VAL A 87 -7.13 -0.44 -7.55
N VAL A 88 -6.81 -1.68 -7.20
CA VAL A 88 -7.25 -2.32 -5.96
C VAL A 88 -6.03 -2.82 -5.21
N ARG A 89 -5.99 -2.57 -3.89
CA ARG A 89 -4.88 -2.90 -2.99
C ARG A 89 -5.34 -3.87 -1.91
N ALA A 90 -4.66 -5.01 -1.79
CA ALA A 90 -4.84 -5.95 -0.69
C ALA A 90 -3.53 -6.14 0.08
N ARG A 91 -3.59 -5.95 1.40
CA ARG A 91 -2.46 -6.18 2.31
C ARG A 91 -2.51 -7.62 2.81
N THR A 92 -1.40 -8.34 2.82
CA THR A 92 -1.33 -9.64 3.50
C THR A 92 -1.12 -9.44 5.00
N THR A 93 -1.66 -10.36 5.80
CA THR A 93 -1.33 -10.48 7.23
C THR A 93 -0.27 -11.56 7.48
N ARG A 94 0.17 -12.28 6.44
CA ARG A 94 1.21 -13.32 6.54
C ARG A 94 2.61 -12.71 6.51
N ASN A 95 3.52 -13.30 7.27
CA ASN A 95 4.93 -12.86 7.38
C ASN A 95 5.85 -13.56 6.37
N ASP A 96 5.35 -14.60 5.72
CA ASP A 96 6.00 -15.44 4.73
C ASP A 96 5.06 -15.66 3.55
N PHE A 97 5.63 -15.84 2.36
CA PHE A 97 4.86 -16.10 1.16
C PHE A 97 5.55 -17.14 0.28
N ASP A 98 5.05 -18.38 0.33
CA ASP A 98 5.48 -19.46 -0.53
C ASP A 98 4.73 -19.42 -1.87
N GLY A 99 5.39 -18.86 -2.88
CA GLY A 99 5.10 -19.18 -4.27
C GLY A 99 4.34 -18.13 -5.09
N ALA A 100 4.50 -18.29 -6.41
CA ALA A 100 3.90 -17.50 -7.47
C ALA A 100 2.40 -17.81 -7.70
N ASP A 101 1.85 -18.81 -6.99
CA ASP A 101 0.54 -19.37 -7.27
C ASP A 101 -0.55 -18.80 -6.35
N ALA A 102 -1.64 -18.38 -7.00
CA ALA A 102 -2.82 -17.69 -6.51
C ALA A 102 -2.55 -16.27 -5.96
N LEU A 103 -3.35 -15.32 -6.44
CA LEU A 103 -3.46 -13.96 -5.91
C LEU A 103 -3.83 -14.07 -4.42
N ASP A 104 -2.84 -14.13 -3.51
CA ASP A 104 -3.10 -14.24 -2.09
C ASP A 104 -2.37 -13.08 -1.35
N PRO A 105 -3.11 -12.19 -0.67
CA PRO A 105 -4.57 -12.04 -0.78
C PRO A 105 -4.98 -11.61 -2.19
N ASP A 106 -6.13 -12.09 -2.68
CA ASP A 106 -6.65 -11.67 -3.98
C ASP A 106 -7.13 -10.22 -3.85
N PRO A 107 -6.56 -9.25 -4.59
CA PRO A 107 -7.04 -7.88 -4.55
C PRO A 107 -8.51 -7.75 -4.95
N TRP A 108 -9.06 -8.62 -5.80
CA TRP A 108 -10.46 -8.55 -6.21
C TRP A 108 -11.42 -8.86 -5.07
N GLU A 109 -11.10 -9.90 -4.31
CA GLU A 109 -11.98 -10.39 -3.24
C GLU A 109 -11.69 -9.70 -1.91
N ASN A 110 -10.41 -9.40 -1.64
CA ASN A 110 -9.93 -9.00 -0.32
C ASN A 110 -9.34 -7.59 -0.29
N GLY A 111 -9.25 -6.92 -1.45
CA GLY A 111 -8.63 -5.61 -1.57
C GLY A 111 -9.62 -4.44 -1.50
N ASN A 112 -9.06 -3.26 -1.27
CA ASN A 112 -9.80 -2.00 -1.27
C ASN A 112 -9.42 -1.17 -2.50
N PRO A 113 -10.41 -0.59 -3.23
CA PRO A 113 -10.11 0.34 -4.30
C PRO A 113 -9.34 1.55 -3.78
N VAL A 114 -8.22 1.87 -4.41
CA VAL A 114 -7.37 3.02 -4.03
C VAL A 114 -7.31 4.09 -5.11
N ALA A 115 -7.69 3.75 -6.34
CA ALA A 115 -7.88 4.69 -7.42
C ALA A 115 -8.92 4.17 -8.42
N CYS A 116 -9.71 5.08 -8.97
CA CYS A 116 -10.60 4.85 -10.11
C CYS A 116 -10.16 5.78 -11.24
N PHE A 117 -10.04 5.24 -12.45
CA PHE A 117 -9.67 6.00 -13.63
C PHE A 117 -10.86 6.01 -14.59
N GLU A 118 -11.17 7.18 -15.16
CA GLU A 118 -12.18 7.27 -16.21
C GLU A 118 -11.58 6.76 -17.53
N GLY A 119 -12.19 5.73 -18.12
CA GLY A 119 -11.70 5.11 -19.36
C GLY A 119 -12.70 4.16 -20.02
N GLU A 120 -13.31 4.67 -21.10
CA GLU A 120 -14.19 4.06 -22.13
C GLU A 120 -15.32 3.11 -21.69
N GLY A 121 -16.55 3.67 -21.62
CA GLY A 121 -17.77 2.86 -21.59
C GLY A 121 -18.94 3.40 -20.76
N ARG A 122 -19.12 4.71 -20.62
CA ARG A 122 -20.43 5.26 -20.22
C ARG A 122 -20.77 6.50 -21.04
N THR A 123 -21.50 6.28 -22.13
CA THR A 123 -22.44 7.28 -22.61
C THR A 123 -23.33 7.65 -21.42
N PRO A 124 -23.48 8.94 -21.05
CA PRO A 124 -24.41 9.32 -20.00
C PRO A 124 -25.81 8.93 -20.48
N SER A 125 -26.39 7.90 -19.87
CA SER A 125 -27.77 7.53 -20.13
C SER A 125 -28.63 8.70 -19.67
N LYS A 126 -29.34 9.32 -20.62
CA LYS A 126 -30.33 10.36 -20.37
C LYS A 126 -31.25 9.91 -19.25
N LEU A 127 -31.41 10.78 -18.26
CA LEU A 127 -32.53 10.76 -17.33
C LEU A 127 -33.83 10.66 -18.15
N LEU A 128 -34.59 9.60 -17.90
CA LEU A 128 -36.03 9.55 -18.14
C LEU A 128 -36.72 10.19 -16.94
#